data_AF-A0A2V9QE03-F1
#
_entry.id   AF-A0A2V9QE03-F1
#
_cell.length_a   1.000
_cell.length_b   1.000
_cell.length_c   1.000
_cell.angle_alpha   90.00
_cell.angle_beta   90.00
_cell.angle_gamma   90.00
#
_symmetry.space_group_name_H-M   'P 1'
#
loop_
_entity.id
_entity.type
_entity.pdbx_description
1 polymer ?
#
loop_
_entity_poly.entity_id
_entity_poly.type
_entity_poly.pdbx_seq_one_letter_code
_entity_poly.pdbx_strand_id
1 'polypeptide(L)'
;LKPSNIMLTKSGAKLMDFGLAKSAVAAVGAGSSCDSLDTMSRPLTAEGTIVGTFQYMSPEQVEGKEADARSDIFSLGAVLYEMVTGKRAFEGKTTASTIAAILAAYPKPISATHPMTPPALERVVKACLEKDPDDRLQAAHDVKLQLKWIAEGDSTVTPPPSSASVPLLRKLILSLGILLAGAAIA
;
A
#
# COMPACT_ATOMS: atom_id res chain seq x y z
N LEU A 1 5.51 -8.18 9.55
CA LEU A 1 5.15 -7.17 10.59
C LEU A 1 3.61 -7.10 10.84
N LYS A 2 3.11 -6.82 12.06
CA LYS A 2 1.66 -6.63 12.35
C LYS A 2 1.38 -5.70 13.55
N PRO A 3 0.19 -5.10 13.69
CA PRO A 3 -0.10 -4.13 14.76
C PRO A 3 0.11 -4.66 16.18
N SER A 4 -0.29 -5.92 16.46
CA SER A 4 -0.11 -6.50 17.81
C SER A 4 1.35 -6.68 18.21
N ASN A 5 2.30 -6.55 17.26
CA ASN A 5 3.73 -6.63 17.53
C ASN A 5 4.36 -5.24 17.71
N ILE A 6 3.57 -4.16 17.56
CA ILE A 6 4.00 -2.76 17.70
C ILE A 6 3.44 -2.21 19.01
N MET A 7 4.31 -1.95 19.99
CA MET A 7 3.95 -1.37 21.28
C MET A 7 4.21 0.14 21.29
N LEU A 8 3.22 0.92 21.73
CA LEU A 8 3.38 2.35 21.94
C LEU A 8 3.93 2.61 23.34
N THR A 9 5.06 3.32 23.42
CA THR A 9 5.71 3.73 24.66
C THR A 9 5.81 5.25 24.74
N LYS A 10 6.15 5.79 25.91
CA LYS A 10 6.43 7.23 26.06
C LYS A 10 7.55 7.74 25.13
N SER A 11 8.48 6.85 24.74
CA SER A 11 9.57 7.14 23.81
C SER A 11 9.22 6.93 22.33
N GLY A 12 7.99 6.49 22.02
CA GLY A 12 7.55 6.17 20.66
C GLY A 12 7.22 4.68 20.48
N ALA A 13 7.01 4.27 19.23
CA ALA A 13 6.67 2.90 18.87
C ALA A 13 7.89 1.96 18.99
N LYS A 14 7.68 0.75 19.51
CA LYS A 14 8.68 -0.30 19.64
C LYS A 14 8.17 -1.62 19.07
N LEU A 15 9.03 -2.38 18.40
CA LEU A 15 8.72 -3.72 17.93
C LEU A 15 9.00 -4.73 19.06
N MET A 16 8.05 -5.62 19.33
CA MET A 16 8.08 -6.52 20.51
C MET A 16 8.45 -7.95 20.18
N ASP A 17 8.30 -8.38 18.93
CA ASP A 17 8.35 -9.80 18.57
C ASP A 17 9.20 -9.98 17.30
N PHE A 18 10.36 -10.60 17.51
CA PHE A 18 11.32 -10.97 16.48
C PHE A 18 11.30 -12.48 16.19
N GLY A 19 10.28 -13.22 16.65
CA GLY A 19 10.22 -14.69 16.58
C GLY A 19 10.26 -15.28 15.16
N LEU A 20 10.18 -14.45 14.12
CA LEU A 20 10.29 -14.83 12.70
C LEU A 20 11.44 -14.11 11.97
N ALA A 21 12.32 -13.43 12.70
CA ALA A 21 13.42 -12.68 12.10
C ALA A 21 14.49 -13.65 11.55
N LYS A 22 14.65 -13.67 10.22
CA LYS A 22 15.77 -14.37 9.58
C LYS A 22 17.04 -13.56 9.74
N SER A 23 18.09 -14.16 10.33
CA SER A 23 19.42 -13.54 10.41
C SER A 23 20.12 -13.63 9.05
N ALA A 24 20.62 -12.50 8.55
CA ALA A 24 21.34 -12.42 7.28
C ALA A 24 22.62 -13.29 7.21
N VAL A 25 23.10 -13.80 8.35
CA VAL A 25 24.31 -14.65 8.43
C VAL A 25 24.03 -16.11 8.02
N ALA A 26 22.77 -16.55 7.97
CA ALA A 26 22.41 -17.91 7.56
C ALA A 26 22.37 -18.13 6.02
N ALA A 27 22.67 -17.10 5.23
CA ALA A 27 22.63 -17.18 3.76
C ALA A 27 23.87 -17.85 3.13
N VAL A 28 24.88 -18.24 3.93
CA VAL A 28 26.07 -18.94 3.44
C VAL A 28 26.20 -20.30 4.11
N GLY A 29 25.42 -21.27 3.63
CA GLY A 29 25.64 -22.67 3.93
C GLY A 29 24.39 -23.43 4.37
N ALA A 30 24.11 -24.50 3.63
CA ALA A 30 23.14 -25.56 3.88
C ALA A 30 21.66 -25.18 3.64
N GLY A 31 21.09 -25.78 2.60
CA GLY A 31 19.66 -25.81 2.34
C GLY A 31 18.90 -26.33 3.55
N SER A 32 18.31 -25.40 4.29
CA SER A 32 17.34 -25.69 5.35
C SER A 32 15.99 -25.20 4.86
N SER A 33 15.33 -26.13 4.18
CA SER A 33 13.92 -26.10 3.85
C SER A 33 13.09 -25.76 5.10
N CYS A 34 12.24 -24.75 4.95
CA CYS A 34 10.90 -24.68 5.55
C CYS A 34 10.81 -24.55 7.09
N ASP A 35 11.10 -23.37 7.64
CA ASP A 35 10.49 -22.96 8.93
C ASP A 35 9.13 -22.26 8.75
N SER A 36 8.66 -22.14 7.49
CA SER A 36 7.31 -21.66 7.15
C SER A 36 6.21 -22.68 7.49
N LEU A 37 6.56 -23.90 7.93
CA LEU A 37 5.62 -25.00 8.13
C LEU A 37 5.17 -25.18 9.60
N ASP A 38 5.80 -24.54 10.57
CA ASP A 38 5.43 -24.73 11.99
C ASP A 38 4.10 -24.05 12.35
N THR A 39 3.65 -23.10 11.52
CA THR A 39 2.28 -22.56 11.61
C THR A 39 1.26 -23.41 10.84
N MET A 40 1.69 -24.26 9.89
CA MET A 40 0.80 -25.10 9.07
C MET A 40 0.52 -26.48 9.69
N SER A 41 1.34 -26.92 10.65
CA SER A 41 1.31 -28.29 11.20
C SER A 41 0.50 -28.44 12.50
N ARG A 42 -0.08 -27.36 13.04
CA ARG A 42 -0.94 -27.43 14.23
C ARG A 42 -2.40 -27.60 13.83
N PRO A 43 -3.14 -28.60 14.36
CA PRO A 43 -4.55 -28.80 14.05
C PRO A 43 -5.35 -27.51 14.24
N LEU A 44 -6.02 -27.09 13.15
CA LEU A 44 -6.83 -25.89 13.00
C LEU A 44 -8.13 -25.96 13.83
N THR A 45 -8.07 -26.10 15.15
CA THR A 45 -9.25 -26.02 16.02
C THR A 45 -8.85 -25.64 17.45
N ALA A 46 -8.52 -24.38 17.68
CA ALA A 46 -8.67 -23.75 19.01
C ALA A 46 -8.54 -22.24 18.86
N GLU A 47 -9.69 -21.56 18.99
CA GLU A 47 -9.83 -20.11 19.19
C GLU A 47 -9.42 -19.22 18.01
N GLY A 48 -10.26 -18.23 17.68
CA GLY A 48 -10.20 -17.36 16.49
C GLY A 48 -8.96 -16.46 16.32
N THR A 49 -7.81 -16.83 16.88
CA THR A 49 -6.55 -16.09 16.88
C THR A 49 -5.76 -16.25 15.58
N ILE A 50 -5.92 -17.37 14.85
CA ILE A 50 -5.15 -17.64 13.61
C ILE A 50 -5.71 -16.86 12.39
N VAL A 51 -7.00 -16.49 12.42
CA VAL A 51 -7.67 -15.75 11.34
C VAL A 51 -7.13 -14.31 11.20
N GLY A 52 -6.41 -13.79 12.19
CA GLY A 52 -5.88 -12.43 12.22
C GLY A 52 -4.49 -12.22 11.62
N THR A 53 -3.70 -13.28 11.35
CA THR A 53 -2.26 -13.10 11.02
C THR A 53 -2.01 -12.92 9.52
N PHE A 54 -2.83 -13.53 8.64
CA PHE A 54 -2.61 -13.47 7.20
C PHE A 54 -2.71 -12.07 6.61
N GLN A 55 -3.51 -11.18 7.20
CA GLN A 55 -3.90 -9.90 6.62
C GLN A 55 -2.73 -8.91 6.42
N TYR A 56 -1.60 -9.18 7.07
CA TYR A 56 -0.37 -8.41 6.93
C TYR A 56 0.76 -9.19 6.24
N MET A 57 0.53 -10.45 5.84
CA MET A 57 1.50 -11.23 5.08
C MET A 57 1.58 -10.72 3.64
N SER A 58 2.78 -10.77 3.06
CA SER A 58 2.99 -10.44 1.66
C SER A 58 2.52 -11.56 0.72
N PRO A 59 2.29 -11.27 -0.58
CA PRO A 59 1.96 -12.28 -1.59
C PRO A 59 2.92 -13.48 -1.59
N GLU A 60 4.23 -13.22 -1.60
CA GLU A 60 5.25 -14.27 -1.60
C GLU A 60 5.21 -15.14 -0.34
N GLN A 61 4.86 -14.57 0.83
CA GLN A 61 4.71 -15.33 2.07
C GLN A 61 3.49 -16.26 2.03
N VAL A 62 2.35 -15.79 1.52
CA VAL A 62 1.14 -16.62 1.43
C VAL A 62 1.24 -17.68 0.32
N GLU A 63 2.08 -17.45 -0.70
CA GLU A 63 2.42 -18.45 -1.72
C GLU A 63 3.51 -19.43 -1.27
N GLY A 64 4.15 -19.20 -0.11
CA GLY A 64 5.25 -20.02 0.39
C GLY A 64 6.57 -19.85 -0.38
N LYS A 65 6.72 -18.74 -1.12
CA LYS A 65 7.97 -18.37 -1.81
C LYS A 65 8.98 -17.78 -0.81
N GLU A 66 10.21 -17.58 -1.26
CA GLU A 66 11.23 -16.92 -0.45
C GLU A 66 10.84 -15.48 -0.16
N ALA A 67 10.77 -15.16 1.14
CA ALA A 67 10.51 -13.83 1.65
C ALA A 67 11.83 -13.16 2.07
N ASP A 68 12.00 -11.91 1.66
CA ASP A 68 13.12 -11.05 2.06
C ASP A 68 12.61 -9.79 2.79
N ALA A 69 13.48 -8.79 2.98
CA ALA A 69 13.12 -7.55 3.68
C ALA A 69 11.94 -6.79 3.05
N ARG A 70 11.64 -7.01 1.77
CA ARG A 70 10.53 -6.37 1.05
C ARG A 70 9.18 -6.96 1.42
N SER A 71 9.15 -8.15 2.01
CA SER A 71 7.95 -8.71 2.65
C SER A 71 7.54 -7.88 3.88
N ASP A 72 8.51 -7.42 4.67
CA ASP A 72 8.24 -6.53 5.81
C ASP A 72 7.79 -5.13 5.36
N ILE A 73 8.25 -4.65 4.20
CA ILE A 73 7.78 -3.40 3.60
C ILE A 73 6.30 -3.51 3.22
N PHE A 74 5.87 -4.63 2.64
CA PHE A 74 4.46 -4.91 2.37
C PHE A 74 3.64 -4.91 3.66
N SER A 75 4.09 -5.65 4.67
CA SER A 75 3.43 -5.66 5.98
C SER A 75 3.31 -4.26 6.60
N LEU A 76 4.37 -3.44 6.50
CA LEU A 76 4.36 -2.06 6.98
C LEU A 76 3.34 -1.21 6.21
N GLY A 77 3.26 -1.36 4.88
CA GLY A 77 2.24 -0.73 4.06
C GLY A 77 0.82 -1.05 4.54
N ALA A 78 0.55 -2.32 4.86
CA ALA A 78 -0.75 -2.74 5.36
C ALA A 78 -1.07 -2.14 6.75
N VAL A 79 -0.08 -2.05 7.64
CA VAL A 79 -0.21 -1.38 8.94
C VAL A 79 -0.49 0.11 8.76
N LEU A 80 0.28 0.81 7.90
CA LEU A 80 0.09 2.24 7.64
C LEU A 80 -1.30 2.52 7.06
N TYR A 81 -1.76 1.69 6.13
CA TYR A 81 -3.11 1.80 5.59
C TYR A 81 -4.18 1.72 6.68
N GLU A 82 -4.06 0.74 7.58
CA GLU A 82 -5.01 0.57 8.69
C GLU A 82 -4.94 1.70 9.71
N MET A 83 -3.74 2.20 10.01
CA MET A 83 -3.58 3.35 10.89
C MET A 83 -4.27 4.61 10.35
N VAL A 84 -4.21 4.84 9.03
CA VAL A 84 -4.81 6.03 8.42
C VAL A 84 -6.32 5.86 8.23
N THR A 85 -6.77 4.66 7.84
CA THR A 85 -8.16 4.45 7.44
C THR A 85 -9.06 3.85 8.53
N GLY A 86 -8.46 3.30 9.60
CA GLY A 86 -9.14 2.46 10.58
C GLY A 86 -9.64 1.11 10.01
N LYS A 87 -9.24 0.77 8.78
CA LYS A 87 -9.68 -0.44 8.06
C LYS A 87 -8.49 -1.23 7.55
N ARG A 88 -8.60 -2.55 7.53
CA ARG A 88 -7.56 -3.43 6.98
C ARG A 88 -7.43 -3.20 5.47
N ALA A 89 -6.20 -3.24 4.97
CA ALA A 89 -5.92 -3.12 3.55
C ALA A 89 -6.54 -4.28 2.73
N PHE A 90 -6.47 -5.50 3.29
CA PHE A 90 -7.01 -6.71 2.69
C PHE A 90 -7.94 -7.39 3.69
N GLU A 91 -9.21 -7.52 3.33
CA GLU A 91 -10.24 -8.16 4.15
C GLU A 91 -11.01 -9.19 3.33
N GLY A 92 -11.40 -10.29 3.97
CA GLY A 92 -12.18 -11.35 3.38
C GLY A 92 -13.07 -12.01 4.43
N LYS A 93 -14.21 -12.57 3.99
CA LYS A 93 -15.14 -13.30 4.88
C LYS A 93 -14.58 -14.63 5.36
N THR A 94 -13.60 -15.17 4.63
CA THR A 94 -12.89 -16.41 4.92
C THR A 94 -11.39 -16.21 4.75
N THR A 95 -10.59 -17.10 5.34
CA THR A 95 -9.13 -17.12 5.14
C THR A 95 -8.76 -17.18 3.65
N ALA A 96 -9.42 -18.05 2.88
CA ALA A 96 -9.18 -18.17 1.44
C ALA A 96 -9.48 -16.86 0.69
N SER A 97 -10.58 -16.17 1.01
CA SER A 97 -10.88 -14.88 0.39
C SER A 97 -9.91 -13.77 0.80
N THR A 98 -9.35 -13.84 2.02
CA THR A 98 -8.31 -12.91 2.48
C THR A 98 -7.01 -13.14 1.73
N ILE A 99 -6.58 -14.40 1.57
CA ILE A 99 -5.42 -14.77 0.76
C ILE A 99 -5.60 -14.30 -0.68
N ALA A 100 -6.77 -14.55 -1.28
CA ALA A 100 -7.06 -14.07 -2.63
C ALA A 100 -6.97 -12.53 -2.74
N ALA A 101 -7.44 -11.80 -1.73
CA ALA A 101 -7.31 -10.34 -1.68
C ALA A 101 -5.85 -9.88 -1.55
N ILE A 102 -5.04 -10.56 -0.74
CA ILE A 102 -3.60 -10.29 -0.62
C ILE A 102 -2.89 -10.51 -1.96
N LEU A 103 -3.26 -11.57 -2.70
CA LEU A 103 -2.62 -11.91 -3.97
C LEU A 103 -3.00 -10.96 -5.11
N ALA A 104 -4.28 -10.58 -5.23
CA ALA A 104 -4.79 -9.98 -6.46
C ALA A 104 -5.47 -8.62 -6.28
N ALA A 105 -5.95 -8.28 -5.08
CA ALA A 105 -6.70 -7.04 -4.87
C ALA A 105 -5.79 -5.89 -4.44
N TYR A 106 -6.21 -4.66 -4.73
CA TYR A 106 -5.62 -3.45 -4.16
C TYR A 106 -6.58 -2.84 -3.14
N PRO A 107 -6.08 -2.28 -2.03
CA PRO A 107 -6.92 -1.59 -1.07
C PRO A 107 -7.60 -0.38 -1.72
N LYS A 108 -8.74 0.05 -1.17
CA LYS A 108 -9.41 1.27 -1.63
C LYS A 108 -8.48 2.47 -1.43
N PRO A 109 -8.42 3.43 -2.37
CA PRO A 109 -7.64 4.66 -2.19
C PRO A 109 -7.94 5.33 -0.85
N ILE A 110 -6.90 5.76 -0.13
CA ILE A 110 -7.06 6.37 1.20
C ILE A 110 -7.90 7.64 1.08
N SER A 111 -7.61 8.47 0.07
CA SER A 111 -8.33 9.68 -0.30
C SER A 111 -9.84 9.48 -0.52
N ALA A 112 -10.29 8.28 -0.88
CA ALA A 112 -11.72 7.99 -1.03
C ALA A 112 -12.46 7.95 0.32
N THR A 113 -11.74 7.73 1.43
CA THR A 113 -12.32 7.69 2.80
C THR A 113 -11.82 8.82 3.68
N HIS A 114 -10.61 9.31 3.43
CA HIS A 114 -9.94 10.36 4.18
C HIS A 114 -9.35 11.39 3.19
N PRO A 115 -10.18 12.28 2.60
CA PRO A 115 -9.76 13.21 1.54
C PRO A 115 -8.67 14.21 1.96
N MET A 116 -8.53 14.45 3.26
CA MET A 116 -7.49 15.34 3.82
C MET A 116 -6.14 14.65 3.98
N THR A 117 -6.02 13.37 3.59
CA THR A 117 -4.74 12.65 3.62
C THR A 117 -3.78 13.28 2.61
N PRO A 118 -2.53 13.58 3.00
CA PRO A 118 -1.53 14.06 2.05
C PRO A 118 -1.38 13.09 0.86
N PRO A 119 -1.48 13.55 -0.40
CA PRO A 119 -1.35 12.67 -1.56
C PRO A 119 -0.01 11.92 -1.61
N ALA A 120 1.03 12.50 -1.03
CA ALA A 120 2.33 11.84 -0.88
C ALA A 120 2.27 10.62 0.06
N LEU A 121 1.48 10.67 1.15
CA LEU A 121 1.31 9.54 2.05
C LEU A 121 0.59 8.38 1.36
N GLU A 122 -0.46 8.67 0.58
CA GLU A 122 -1.16 7.64 -0.19
C GLU A 122 -0.22 6.96 -1.20
N ARG A 123 0.64 7.73 -1.88
CA ARG A 123 1.64 7.17 -2.81
C ARG A 123 2.63 6.25 -2.11
N VAL A 124 3.12 6.61 -0.93
CA VAL A 124 4.02 5.76 -0.13
C VAL A 124 3.34 4.45 0.25
N VAL A 125 2.11 4.52 0.78
CA VAL A 125 1.35 3.32 1.17
C VAL A 125 1.09 2.42 -0.03
N LYS A 126 0.71 3.01 -1.18
CA LYS A 126 0.53 2.26 -2.42
C LYS A 126 1.81 1.54 -2.85
N ALA A 127 2.95 2.24 -2.88
CA ALA A 127 4.23 1.66 -3.28
C ALA A 127 4.69 0.53 -2.34
N CYS A 128 4.40 0.60 -1.04
CA CYS A 128 4.66 -0.50 -0.13
C CYS A 128 3.80 -1.74 -0.44
N LEU A 129 2.58 -1.54 -0.94
CA LEU A 129 1.55 -2.57 -1.16
C LEU A 129 1.54 -3.16 -2.58
N GLU A 130 2.54 -2.84 -3.41
CA GLU A 130 2.70 -3.47 -4.72
C GLU A 130 2.86 -4.99 -4.57
N LYS A 131 2.29 -5.74 -5.51
CA LYS A 131 2.24 -7.21 -5.41
C LYS A 131 3.58 -7.84 -5.71
N ASP A 132 4.24 -7.36 -6.77
CA ASP A 132 5.60 -7.74 -7.11
C ASP A 132 6.58 -7.08 -6.11
N PRO A 133 7.42 -7.84 -5.39
CA PRO A 133 8.47 -7.29 -4.55
C PRO A 133 9.43 -6.31 -5.27
N ASP A 134 9.67 -6.49 -6.57
CA ASP A 134 10.57 -5.61 -7.35
C ASP A 134 9.96 -4.23 -7.60
N ASP A 135 8.63 -4.13 -7.62
CA ASP A 135 7.90 -2.86 -7.77
C ASP A 135 7.72 -2.10 -6.45
N ARG A 136 8.05 -2.73 -5.32
CA ARG A 136 7.94 -2.10 -3.99
C ARG A 136 9.07 -1.09 -3.76
N LEU A 137 8.91 -0.27 -2.71
CA LEU A 137 10.07 0.37 -2.10
C LEU A 137 11.06 -0.70 -1.65
N GLN A 138 12.34 -0.51 -1.97
CA GLN A 138 13.36 -1.56 -1.80
C GLN A 138 13.97 -1.58 -0.39
N ALA A 139 13.92 -0.45 0.34
CA ALA A 139 14.46 -0.35 1.68
C ALA A 139 13.52 0.37 2.65
N ALA A 140 13.44 -0.14 3.88
CA ALA A 140 12.71 0.50 4.98
C ALA A 140 13.24 1.92 5.31
N HIS A 141 14.53 2.17 5.04
CA HIS A 141 15.13 3.50 5.13
C HIS A 141 14.41 4.51 4.22
N ASP A 142 14.05 4.11 2.99
CA ASP A 142 13.43 5.00 2.02
C ASP A 142 11.98 5.30 2.39
N VAL A 143 11.27 4.31 2.93
CA VAL A 143 9.94 4.50 3.54
C VAL A 143 10.03 5.55 4.66
N LYS A 144 11.00 5.40 5.58
CA LYS A 144 11.22 6.35 6.68
C LYS A 144 11.50 7.76 6.17
N LEU A 145 12.35 7.90 5.16
CA LEU A 145 12.72 9.20 4.60
C LEU A 145 11.51 9.90 3.97
N GLN A 146 10.70 9.17 3.19
CA GLN A 146 9.47 9.73 2.60
C GLN A 146 8.46 10.14 3.68
N LEU A 147 8.23 9.30 4.70
CA LEU A 147 7.33 9.65 5.81
C LEU A 147 7.81 10.88 6.58
N LYS A 148 9.13 11.02 6.77
CA LYS A 148 9.73 12.21 7.40
C LYS A 148 9.47 13.47 6.56
N TRP A 149 9.71 13.42 5.26
CA TRP A 149 9.46 14.56 4.37
C TRP A 149 7.99 14.94 4.29
N ILE A 150 7.07 13.97 4.35
CA ILE A 150 5.64 14.24 4.41
C ILE A 150 5.29 14.99 5.69
N ALA A 151 5.79 14.51 6.84
CA ALA A 151 5.57 15.15 8.13
C ALA A 151 6.15 16.57 8.22
N GLU A 152 7.26 16.85 7.52
CA GLU A 152 7.87 18.18 7.42
C GLU A 152 7.14 19.08 6.41
N GLY A 153 6.72 18.53 5.27
CA GLY A 153 6.19 19.23 4.10
C GLY A 153 4.72 19.66 4.18
N ASP A 154 3.93 19.09 5.10
CA ASP A 154 2.56 19.58 5.37
C ASP A 154 2.53 21.02 5.94
N SER A 155 3.70 21.60 6.25
CA SER A 155 3.84 23.01 6.64
C SER A 155 3.76 24.00 5.46
N THR A 156 3.77 23.54 4.21
CA THR A 156 3.74 24.41 3.01
C THR A 156 2.62 24.04 2.05
N VAL A 157 1.37 24.02 2.51
CA VAL A 157 0.23 24.07 1.59
C VAL A 157 0.15 25.49 1.03
N THR A 158 0.88 25.75 -0.06
CA THR A 158 0.57 26.89 -0.93
C THR A 158 -0.80 26.62 -1.54
N PRO A 159 -1.82 27.48 -1.30
CA PRO A 159 -3.11 27.31 -1.95
C PRO A 159 -2.90 27.29 -3.47
N PRO A 160 -3.69 26.48 -4.22
CA PRO A 160 -3.59 26.51 -5.67
C PRO A 160 -3.77 27.95 -6.15
N PRO A 161 -2.99 28.42 -7.16
CA PRO A 161 -3.25 29.73 -7.72
C PRO A 161 -4.70 29.75 -8.15
N SER A 162 -5.49 30.63 -7.51
CA SER A 162 -6.86 30.91 -7.89
C SER A 162 -6.86 31.08 -9.39
N SER A 163 -7.51 30.16 -10.09
CA SER A 163 -7.64 30.20 -11.54
C SER A 163 -8.35 31.49 -11.89
N ALA A 164 -7.56 32.51 -12.24
CA ALA A 164 -8.04 33.78 -12.75
C ALA A 164 -8.92 33.46 -13.95
N SER A 165 -10.17 33.86 -13.86
CA SER A 165 -11.15 33.79 -14.93
C SER A 165 -10.55 34.41 -16.19
N VAL A 166 -10.29 33.57 -17.20
CA VAL A 166 -9.92 34.06 -18.53
C VAL A 166 -11.14 34.79 -19.09
N PRO A 167 -11.05 36.07 -19.50
CA PRO A 167 -12.21 36.77 -20.02
C PRO A 167 -12.64 36.15 -21.35
N LEU A 168 -13.96 36.00 -21.52
CA LEU A 168 -14.60 35.47 -22.72
C LEU A 168 -14.23 36.31 -23.96
N LEU A 169 -13.29 35.83 -24.77
CA LEU A 169 -13.15 36.30 -26.15
C LEU A 169 -12.67 35.20 -27.10
N ARG A 170 -13.41 34.09 -27.15
CA ARG A 170 -13.39 33.16 -28.29
C ARG A 170 -14.81 32.72 -28.63
N LYS A 171 -15.66 33.68 -28.98
CA LYS A 171 -16.84 33.45 -29.83
C LYS A 171 -16.63 34.20 -31.15
N LEU A 172 -15.74 33.72 -32.02
CA LEU A 172 -15.68 34.20 -33.40
C LEU A 172 -14.91 33.26 -34.36
N ILE A 173 -15.11 31.93 -34.33
CA ILE A 173 -14.69 31.06 -35.46
C ILE A 173 -15.72 29.93 -35.67
N LEU A 174 -17.00 30.28 -35.76
CA LEU A 174 -18.07 29.35 -36.17
C LEU A 174 -19.07 30.12 -37.04
N SER A 175 -18.61 30.64 -38.18
CA SER A 175 -19.51 31.17 -39.23
C SER A 175 -18.93 31.18 -40.65
N LEU A 176 -17.85 30.44 -40.95
CA LEU A 176 -17.34 30.31 -42.34
C LEU A 176 -17.44 28.88 -42.93
N GLY A 177 -18.08 27.95 -42.21
CA GLY A 177 -18.22 26.55 -42.65
C GLY A 177 -19.56 26.17 -43.28
N ILE A 178 -20.46 27.13 -43.57
CA ILE A 178 -21.82 26.83 -44.10
C ILE A 178 -22.06 27.40 -45.52
N LEU A 179 -21.11 28.09 -46.15
CA LEU A 179 -21.34 28.70 -47.48
C LEU A 179 -20.70 27.99 -48.69
N LEU A 180 -20.22 26.73 -48.57
CA LEU A 180 -19.56 26.04 -49.68
C LEU A 180 -20.08 24.62 -49.99
N ALA A 181 -21.24 24.21 -49.46
CA ALA A 181 -21.85 22.91 -49.77
C ALA A 181 -23.18 23.01 -50.54
N GLY A 182 -23.44 24.13 -51.24
CA GLY A 182 -24.70 24.39 -51.96
C GLY A 182 -24.59 24.58 -53.47
N ALA A 183 -23.41 24.40 -54.08
CA ALA A 183 -23.19 24.66 -55.51
C ALA A 183 -22.39 23.54 -56.18
N ALA A 184 -22.92 22.32 -56.15
CA ALA A 184 -22.52 21.25 -57.06
C ALA A 184 -23.54 20.09 -56.95
N ILE A 185 -24.64 20.20 -57.69
CA ILE A 185 -25.40 19.13 -58.37
C ILE A 185 -26.54 19.87 -59.08
N ALA A 186 -26.30 20.20 -60.34
CA ALA A 186 -27.29 20.39 -61.38
C ALA A 186 -27.02 19.29 -62.41
#